data_AF-D6M3B3-F1
#
_entry.id   AF-D6M3B3-F1
#
_cell.length_a   1.000
_cell.length_b   1.000
_cell.length_c   1.000
_cell.angle_alpha   90.00
_cell.angle_beta   90.00
_cell.angle_gamma   90.00
#
_symmetry.space_group_name_H-M   'P 1'
#
loop_
_entity.id
_entity.type
_entity.pdbx_description
1 polymer ?
#
loop_
_entity_poly.entity_id
_entity_poly.type
_entity_poly.pdbx_seq_one_letter_code
_entity_poly.pdbx_strand_id
1 'polypeptide(L)'
;MRVVPVEVVRDGPAWGVAAGPLRLRLRAGHRTPLGALLRSVPAPLATRPGWARLTDLPARLLPGVRTYGTAGDGRREWYAARDMWGLAAAGAGWDGADLGAPGPLAPPPRFGFAQTPRRPCLVRVVSTVEVPG
;
A
#
# COMPACT_ATOMS: atom_id res chain seq x y z
N MET A 1 -2.02 -17.26 -15.68
CA MET A 1 -2.32 -15.97 -15.02
C MET A 1 -3.60 -15.43 -15.64
N ARG A 2 -4.60 -15.03 -14.85
CA ARG A 2 -5.85 -14.46 -15.35
C ARG A 2 -5.90 -12.97 -15.02
N VAL A 3 -6.16 -12.14 -16.02
CA VAL A 3 -6.41 -10.71 -15.84
C VAL A 3 -7.91 -10.52 -15.66
N VAL A 4 -8.32 -9.83 -14.59
CA VAL A 4 -9.72 -9.53 -14.29
C VAL A 4 -9.87 -8.05 -13.96
N PRO A 5 -11.05 -7.45 -14.22
CA PRO A 5 -11.35 -6.10 -13.74
C PRO A 5 -11.25 -6.03 -12.22
N VAL A 6 -10.84 -4.86 -11.71
CA VAL A 6 -10.84 -4.53 -10.28
C VAL A 6 -11.86 -3.44 -10.06
N GLU A 7 -12.87 -3.73 -9.25
CA GLU A 7 -13.86 -2.77 -8.82
C GLU A 7 -13.58 -2.35 -7.38
N VAL A 8 -13.62 -1.05 -7.13
CA VAL A 8 -13.40 -0.47 -5.81
C VAL A 8 -14.56 0.44 -5.47
N VAL A 9 -15.23 0.15 -4.36
CA VAL A 9 -16.27 1.01 -3.78
C VAL A 9 -15.78 1.54 -2.46
N ARG A 10 -15.98 2.83 -2.23
CA ARG A 10 -15.62 3.48 -0.97
C ARG A 10 -16.80 4.27 -0.44
N ASP A 11 -17.14 4.01 0.82
CA ASP A 11 -18.13 4.76 1.58
C ASP A 11 -17.50 5.19 2.92
N GLY A 12 -17.11 6.46 3.01
CA GLY A 12 -16.38 7.00 4.16
C GLY A 12 -15.12 6.18 4.51
N PRO A 13 -15.09 5.53 5.70
CA PRO A 13 -13.99 4.67 6.12
C PRO A 13 -14.09 3.24 5.56
N ALA A 14 -15.22 2.83 5.00
CA ALA A 14 -15.44 1.48 4.48
C ALA A 14 -15.00 1.39 3.01
N TRP A 15 -14.38 0.25 2.67
CA TRP A 15 -13.92 -0.07 1.33
C TRP A 15 -14.36 -1.48 0.97
N GLY A 16 -14.85 -1.65 -0.24
CA GLY A 16 -15.08 -2.92 -0.89
C GLY A 16 -14.20 -3.02 -2.14
N VAL A 17 -13.53 -4.15 -2.32
CA VAL A 17 -12.77 -4.47 -3.53
C VAL A 17 -13.25 -5.81 -4.07
N ALA A 18 -13.59 -5.84 -5.35
CA ALA A 18 -13.94 -7.06 -6.07
C ALA A 18 -13.01 -7.25 -7.27
N ALA A 19 -12.45 -8.45 -7.41
CA ALA A 19 -11.58 -8.78 -8.53
C ALA A 19 -11.71 -10.27 -8.87
N GLY A 20 -12.60 -10.61 -9.80
CA GLY A 20 -12.93 -12.01 -10.11
C GLY A 20 -13.40 -12.79 -8.88
N PRO A 21 -12.67 -13.82 -8.41
CA PRO A 21 -13.02 -14.63 -7.24
C PRO A 21 -12.73 -13.91 -5.92
N LEU A 22 -11.96 -12.83 -5.94
CA LEU A 22 -11.63 -12.07 -4.74
C LEU A 22 -12.79 -11.15 -4.35
N ARG A 23 -13.13 -11.18 -3.06
CA ARG A 23 -13.94 -10.15 -2.39
C ARG A 23 -13.18 -9.70 -1.15
N LEU A 24 -12.83 -8.42 -1.07
CA LEU A 24 -12.14 -7.84 0.07
C LEU A 24 -12.97 -6.70 0.65
N ARG A 25 -13.06 -6.65 1.98
CA ARG A 25 -13.71 -5.58 2.72
C ARG A 25 -12.75 -5.08 3.79
N LEU A 26 -12.58 -3.78 3.88
CA LEU A 26 -11.83 -3.18 4.98
C LEU A 26 -12.54 -1.93 5.49
N ARG A 27 -12.32 -1.63 6.76
CA ARG A 27 -12.76 -0.39 7.39
C ARG A 27 -11.54 0.29 7.99
N ALA A 28 -11.23 1.49 7.50
CA ALA A 28 -10.22 2.34 8.09
C ALA A 28 -10.63 2.71 9.53
N GLY A 29 -9.68 2.57 10.45
CA GLY A 29 -9.82 2.97 11.85
C GLY A 29 -9.29 4.39 12.05
N HIS A 30 -8.25 4.52 12.87
CA HIS A 30 -7.63 5.81 13.16
C HIS A 30 -6.40 6.07 12.31
N ARG A 31 -6.16 7.34 12.01
CA ARG A 31 -4.91 7.79 11.40
C ARG A 31 -3.77 7.53 12.39
N THR A 32 -2.71 6.92 11.89
CA THR A 32 -1.51 6.65 12.70
C THR A 32 -0.69 7.93 12.90
N PRO A 33 0.20 8.00 13.91
CA PRO A 33 1.13 9.13 14.06
C PRO A 33 1.97 9.37 12.80
N LEU A 34 2.45 8.29 12.16
CA LEU A 34 3.15 8.38 10.88
C LEU A 34 2.24 8.93 9.77
N GLY A 35 0.98 8.52 9.71
CA GLY A 35 0.01 9.08 8.77
C GLY A 35 -0.19 10.59 8.95
N ALA A 36 -0.23 11.06 10.20
CA ALA A 36 -0.33 12.49 10.50
C ALA A 36 0.91 13.26 10.00
N LEU A 37 2.11 12.71 10.23
CA LEU A 37 3.37 13.27 9.72
C LEU A 37 3.41 13.27 8.19
N LEU A 38 3.02 12.18 7.53
CA LEU A 38 2.99 12.12 6.06
C LEU A 38 2.04 13.16 5.46
N ARG A 39 0.92 13.43 6.15
CA ARG A 39 -0.08 14.41 5.72
C ARG A 39 0.39 15.86 5.90
N SER A 40 1.33 16.14 6.80
CA SER A 40 1.86 17.51 6.97
C SER A 40 2.70 17.97 5.79
N VAL A 41 3.17 17.04 4.95
CA VAL A 41 3.90 17.35 3.73
C VAL A 41 2.92 17.78 2.63
N PRO A 42 3.08 18.96 2.00
CA PRO A 42 2.23 19.41 0.92
C PRO A 42 2.16 18.42 -0.25
N ALA A 43 0.97 18.24 -0.84
CA ALA A 43 0.76 17.29 -1.92
C ALA A 43 1.72 17.45 -3.12
N PRO A 44 1.99 18.67 -3.63
CA PRO A 44 2.88 18.85 -4.78
C PRO A 44 4.33 18.43 -4.52
N LEU A 45 4.77 18.48 -3.25
CA LEU A 45 6.11 18.05 -2.87
C LEU A 45 6.14 16.53 -2.72
N ALA A 46 5.15 16.00 -2.02
CA ALA A 46 5.15 14.61 -1.63
C ALA A 46 4.80 13.62 -2.74
N THR A 47 4.40 14.09 -3.92
CA THR A 47 4.24 13.26 -5.12
C THR A 47 5.48 13.29 -6.02
N ARG A 48 6.50 14.09 -5.70
CA ARG A 48 7.72 14.15 -6.51
C ARG A 48 8.57 12.90 -6.32
N PRO A 49 9.12 12.31 -7.39
CA PRO A 49 10.07 11.19 -7.28
C PRO A 49 11.26 11.50 -6.37
N GLY A 50 11.78 12.74 -6.40
CA GLY A 50 12.84 13.19 -5.50
C GLY A 50 12.46 13.13 -4.02
N TRP A 51 11.19 13.42 -3.68
CA TRP A 51 10.69 13.28 -2.31
C TRP A 51 10.63 11.82 -1.89
N ALA A 52 10.09 10.94 -2.74
CA ALA A 52 10.03 9.51 -2.46
C ALA A 52 11.44 8.92 -2.25
N ARG A 53 12.44 9.39 -2.99
CA ARG A 53 13.85 9.01 -2.78
C ARG A 53 14.41 9.53 -1.46
N LEU A 54 14.09 10.77 -1.08
CA LEU A 54 14.53 11.36 0.19
C LEU A 54 13.93 10.61 1.40
N THR A 55 12.64 10.27 1.34
CA THR A 55 11.96 9.54 2.41
C THR A 55 12.38 8.07 2.51
N ASP A 56 13.11 7.53 1.53
CA ASP A 56 13.57 6.14 1.55
C ASP A 56 14.54 5.88 2.71
N LEU A 57 15.40 6.86 3.03
CA LEU A 57 16.35 6.78 4.13
C LEU A 57 15.66 6.54 5.49
N PRO A 58 14.73 7.40 5.95
CA PRO A 58 13.99 7.14 7.18
C PRO A 58 13.03 5.95 7.05
N ALA A 59 12.47 5.68 5.87
CA ALA A 59 11.58 4.53 5.67
C ALA A 59 12.27 3.19 5.94
N ARG A 60 13.58 3.08 5.71
CA ARG A 60 14.38 1.86 6.02
C ARG A 60 14.38 1.47 7.50
N LEU A 61 14.05 2.40 8.40
CA LEU A 61 13.88 2.11 9.82
C LEU A 61 12.64 1.23 10.10
N LEU A 62 11.67 1.23 9.18
CA LEU A 62 10.56 0.29 9.20
C LEU A 62 10.99 -0.97 8.45
N PRO A 63 11.07 -2.13 9.12
CA PRO A 63 11.58 -3.36 8.50
C PRO A 63 10.85 -3.67 7.19
N GLY A 64 11.61 -3.70 6.10
CA GLY A 64 11.13 -4.07 4.78
C GLY A 64 10.57 -2.93 3.93
N VAL A 65 10.31 -1.74 4.50
CA VAL A 65 9.78 -0.63 3.72
C VAL A 65 10.87 -0.06 2.81
N ARG A 66 10.50 0.15 1.54
CA ARG A 66 11.27 0.87 0.52
C ARG A 66 10.32 1.80 -0.20
N THR A 67 10.75 3.04 -0.44
CA THR A 67 9.97 4.02 -1.21
C THR A 67 10.56 4.25 -2.60
N TYR A 68 11.70 3.63 -2.89
CA TYR A 68 12.37 3.64 -4.20
C TYR A 68 13.07 2.31 -4.48
N GLY A 69 13.02 1.86 -5.73
CA GLY A 69 13.72 0.67 -6.18
C GLY A 69 13.60 0.46 -7.68
N THR A 70 14.21 -0.63 -8.14
CA THR A 70 14.11 -1.09 -9.53
C THR A 70 13.12 -2.24 -9.61
N ALA A 71 12.23 -2.20 -10.59
CA ALA A 71 11.40 -3.34 -10.97
C ALA A 71 12.04 -4.08 -12.16
N GLY A 72 11.45 -5.21 -12.55
CA GLY A 72 11.87 -5.95 -13.74
C GLY A 72 11.96 -5.06 -14.98
N ASP A 73 12.85 -5.43 -15.90
CA ASP A 73 13.06 -4.74 -17.19
C ASP A 73 13.65 -3.33 -17.05
N GLY A 74 14.48 -3.06 -16.04
CA GLY A 74 15.20 -1.79 -15.90
C GLY A 74 14.35 -0.59 -15.46
N ARG A 75 13.07 -0.80 -15.17
CA ARG A 75 12.15 0.25 -14.69
C ARG A 75 12.55 0.75 -13.32
N ARG A 76 12.43 2.06 -13.12
CA ARG A 76 12.58 2.70 -11.80
C ARG A 76 11.21 3.03 -11.26
N GLU A 77 11.00 2.71 -9.99
CA GLU A 77 9.70 2.89 -9.35
C GLU A 77 9.86 3.66 -8.04
N TRP A 78 8.94 4.60 -7.82
CA TRP A 78 8.84 5.41 -6.62
C TRP A 78 7.46 5.23 -5.99
N TYR A 79 7.43 4.93 -4.71
CA TYR A 79 6.22 4.78 -3.90
C TYR A 79 6.21 5.85 -2.81
N ALA A 80 5.54 6.97 -3.10
CA ALA A 80 5.46 8.09 -2.18
C ALA A 80 4.24 7.94 -1.25
N ALA A 81 4.47 7.50 -0.01
CA ALA A 81 3.41 7.43 1.00
C ALA A 81 2.93 8.84 1.39
N ARG A 82 1.60 9.01 1.51
CA ARG A 82 0.94 10.30 1.76
C ARG A 82 0.08 10.31 3.02
N ASP A 83 -0.38 9.15 3.46
CA ASP A 83 -1.19 8.97 4.66
C ASP A 83 -1.16 7.50 5.06
N MET A 84 -1.38 7.20 6.34
CA MET A 84 -1.43 5.84 6.87
C MET A 84 -2.44 5.72 8.00
N TRP A 85 -3.33 4.75 7.86
CA TRP A 85 -4.42 4.46 8.78
C TRP A 85 -4.31 3.03 9.27
N GLY A 86 -4.58 2.81 10.56
CA GLY A 86 -4.86 1.46 11.06
C GLY A 86 -6.18 0.95 10.48
N LEU A 87 -6.35 -0.37 10.45
CA LEU A 87 -7.63 -0.98 10.11
C LEU A 87 -8.45 -1.21 11.39
N ALA A 88 -9.71 -0.81 11.38
CA ALA A 88 -10.68 -1.16 12.42
C ALA A 88 -11.26 -2.56 12.18
N ALA A 89 -11.41 -2.95 10.92
CA ALA A 89 -11.83 -4.28 10.51
C ALA A 89 -11.29 -4.58 9.11
N ALA A 90 -11.05 -5.85 8.82
CA ALA A 90 -10.79 -6.33 7.47
C ALA A 90 -11.24 -7.79 7.35
N GLY A 91 -11.61 -8.19 6.15
CA GLY A 91 -11.94 -9.56 5.79
C GLY A 91 -11.81 -9.75 4.29
N ALA A 92 -11.52 -10.98 3.88
CA ALA A 92 -11.40 -11.31 2.47
C ALA A 92 -11.90 -12.73 2.22
N GLY A 93 -12.48 -12.94 1.04
CA GLY A 93 -12.86 -14.24 0.55
C GLY A 93 -12.31 -14.47 -0.84
N TRP A 94 -12.01 -15.73 -1.15
CA TRP A 94 -11.58 -16.18 -2.47
C TRP A 94 -12.47 -17.32 -2.94
N ASP A 95 -13.17 -17.12 -4.04
CA ASP A 95 -14.05 -18.12 -4.65
C ASP A 95 -15.11 -18.66 -3.67
N GLY A 96 -15.67 -17.75 -2.86
CA GLY A 96 -16.64 -18.07 -1.81
C GLY A 96 -16.03 -18.57 -0.50
N ALA A 97 -14.76 -18.95 -0.45
CA ALA A 97 -14.08 -19.37 0.77
C ALA A 97 -13.56 -18.17 1.57
N ASP A 98 -13.82 -18.14 2.88
CA ASP A 98 -13.27 -17.12 3.78
C ASP A 98 -11.75 -17.32 3.97
N LEU A 99 -10.99 -16.23 3.87
CA LEU A 99 -9.54 -16.22 4.05
C LEU A 99 -9.13 -16.00 5.51
N GLY A 100 -10.12 -15.83 6.40
CA GLY A 100 -9.92 -15.73 7.84
C GLY A 100 -9.57 -14.33 8.32
N ALA A 101 -9.26 -14.25 9.62
CA ALA A 101 -9.02 -12.98 10.29
C ALA A 101 -7.71 -12.31 9.82
N PRO A 102 -7.68 -10.96 9.73
CA PRO A 102 -6.47 -10.24 9.36
C PRO A 102 -5.37 -10.48 10.41
N GLY A 103 -4.26 -11.05 9.96
CA GLY A 103 -3.08 -11.33 10.78
C GLY A 103 -1.87 -10.47 10.38
N PRO A 104 -0.80 -10.51 11.18
CA PRO A 104 0.47 -9.92 10.80
C PRO A 104 1.00 -10.51 9.48
N LEU A 105 1.56 -9.67 8.60
CA LEU A 105 2.31 -10.13 7.43
C LEU A 105 3.66 -10.70 7.89
N ALA A 106 3.69 -12.00 8.15
CA ALA A 106 4.88 -12.75 8.55
C ALA A 106 4.85 -14.18 7.97
N PRO A 107 5.87 -14.59 7.18
CA PRO A 107 7.00 -13.78 6.71
C PRO A 107 6.54 -12.67 5.75
N PRO A 108 7.35 -11.61 5.53
CA PRO A 108 7.02 -10.58 4.57
C PRO A 108 6.77 -11.16 3.17
N PRO A 109 5.84 -10.57 2.38
CA PRO A 109 5.63 -11.00 1.01
C PRO A 109 6.93 -10.84 0.19
N ARG A 110 7.19 -11.81 -0.71
CA ARG A 110 8.41 -11.86 -1.53
C ARG A 110 8.24 -11.26 -2.93
N PHE A 111 7.17 -10.50 -3.15
CA PHE A 111 6.90 -9.85 -4.44
C PHE A 111 7.04 -8.33 -4.31
N GLY A 112 7.56 -7.69 -5.36
CA GLY A 112 7.91 -6.27 -5.35
C GLY A 112 9.18 -5.96 -4.53
N PHE A 113 9.67 -4.72 -4.63
CA PHE A 113 10.84 -4.26 -3.87
C PHE A 113 10.48 -3.55 -2.56
N ALA A 114 9.21 -3.16 -2.39
CA ALA A 114 8.70 -2.50 -1.19
C ALA A 114 7.89 -3.49 -0.37
N GLN A 115 8.29 -3.73 0.88
CA GLN A 115 7.48 -4.52 1.81
C GLN A 115 6.53 -3.59 2.56
N THR A 116 5.35 -4.11 2.88
CA THR A 116 4.34 -3.44 3.68
C THR A 116 4.64 -3.61 5.18
N PRO A 117 4.15 -2.71 6.05
CA PRO A 117 4.23 -2.90 7.49
C PRO A 117 3.66 -4.25 7.93
N ARG A 118 4.25 -4.87 8.96
CA ARG A 118 3.78 -6.16 9.49
C ARG A 118 2.32 -6.13 9.93
N ARG A 119 1.86 -5.01 10.50
CA ARG A 119 0.46 -4.86 10.91
C ARG A 119 -0.37 -4.38 9.70
N PRO A 120 -1.52 -5.03 9.41
CA PRO A 120 -2.44 -4.56 8.37
C PRO A 120 -2.81 -3.08 8.55
N CYS A 121 -2.65 -2.31 7.49
CA CYS A 121 -2.91 -0.88 7.47
C CYS A 121 -3.39 -0.45 6.08
N LEU A 122 -4.05 0.71 6.02
CA LEU A 122 -4.42 1.39 4.78
C LEU A 122 -3.43 2.52 4.54
N VAL A 123 -2.67 2.45 3.45
CA VAL A 123 -1.70 3.47 3.05
C VAL A 123 -2.19 4.16 1.79
N ARG A 124 -2.22 5.50 1.80
CA ARG A 124 -2.35 6.27 0.56
C ARG A 124 -0.96 6.43 -0.03
N VAL A 125 -0.76 5.97 -1.26
CA VAL A 125 0.52 6.04 -1.97
C VAL A 125 0.31 6.67 -3.34
N VAL A 126 1.30 7.41 -3.81
CA VAL A 126 1.43 7.78 -5.22
C VAL A 126 2.59 6.99 -5.81
N SER A 127 2.30 6.24 -6.86
CA SER A 127 3.27 5.43 -7.58
C SER A 127 3.71 6.16 -8.84
N THR A 128 5.01 6.33 -9.01
CA THR A 128 5.61 6.79 -10.27
C THR A 128 6.45 5.66 -10.82
N VAL A 129 6.23 5.30 -12.07
CA VAL A 129 7.02 4.32 -12.80
C VAL A 129 7.68 5.03 -13.96
N GLU A 130 8.99 4.93 -14.05
CA GLU A 130 9.73 5.38 -15.20
C GLU A 130 10.15 4.16 -16.01
N VAL A 131 9.82 4.21 -17.30
CA VAL A 131 10.07 3.16 -18.27
C VAL A 131 11.40 3.46 -18.96
N PRO A 132 12.29 2.45 -19.17
CA PRO A 132 13.47 2.64 -20.01
C PRO A 132 13.07 3.14 -21.40
N GLY A 133 13.91 3.99 -21.99
CA GLY A 133 13.79 4.41 -23.38
C GLY A 133 14.27 3.35 -24.35
#